data_AF-A0A3G8R641-F1
#
_entry.id   AF-A0A3G8R641-F1
#
_cell.length_a   1.000
_cell.length_b   1.000
_cell.length_c   1.000
_cell.angle_alpha   90.00
_cell.angle_beta   90.00
_cell.angle_gamma   90.00
#
_symmetry.space_group_name_H-M   'P 1'
#
loop_
_entity.id
_entity.type
_entity.pdbx_description
1 polymer ?
#
loop_
_entity_poly.entity_id
_entity_poly.type
_entity_poly.pdbx_seq_one_letter_code
_entity_poly.pdbx_strand_id
1 'polypeptide(L)'
;MKKQMNEQIVELPAMLPCDVSYDFKLSMGKTSGVQIQLYICCEQADIEKIYYQLTPKSKQDPLFIRLIGQGLIGLSIEELNAMDRDDIDRFLENSNVPVSAEYVQFVSTFIQKFLDSYFNRFFT
;
A
#
# COMPACT_ATOMS: atom_id res chain seq x y z
N MET A 1 3.90 28.94 10.69
CA MET A 1 4.22 27.62 11.29
C MET A 1 3.99 26.57 10.20
N LYS A 2 5.02 25.84 9.77
CA LYS A 2 4.84 24.72 8.83
C LYS A 2 4.12 23.61 9.61
N LYS A 3 2.88 23.30 9.25
CA LYS A 3 2.24 22.05 9.69
C LYS A 3 3.19 20.93 9.27
N GLN A 4 3.78 20.24 10.23
CA GLN A 4 4.41 18.96 9.95
C GLN A 4 3.30 18.09 9.37
N MET A 5 3.39 17.77 8.08
CA MET A 5 2.65 16.63 7.54
C MET A 5 3.12 15.43 8.37
N ASN A 6 2.24 14.86 9.17
CA ASN A 6 2.47 13.55 9.75
C ASN A 6 2.71 12.61 8.57
N GLU A 7 3.96 12.20 8.35
CA GLU A 7 4.28 11.23 7.30
C GLU A 7 3.77 9.87 7.77
N GLN A 8 2.52 9.57 7.42
CA GLN A 8 1.87 8.27 7.63
C GLN A 8 2.35 7.22 6.61
N ILE A 9 3.24 7.63 5.68
CA ILE A 9 3.94 6.75 4.74
C ILE A 9 5.42 7.03 4.82
N VAL A 10 6.21 6.05 5.27
CA VAL A 10 7.64 6.22 5.52
C VAL A 10 8.43 5.00 5.05
N GLU A 11 9.69 5.21 4.65
CA GLU A 11 10.61 4.10 4.40
C GLU A 11 10.81 3.31 5.70
N LEU A 12 10.95 2.00 5.58
CA LEU A 12 11.01 1.10 6.72
C LEU A 12 12.15 1.45 7.71
N PRO A 13 11.85 1.73 9.00
CA PRO A 13 12.87 1.88 10.03
C PRO A 13 13.44 0.52 10.49
N ALA A 14 14.58 0.52 11.17
CA ALA A 14 15.30 -0.70 11.58
C ALA A 14 14.53 -1.63 12.54
N MET A 15 13.44 -1.17 13.15
CA MET A 15 12.50 -1.99 13.93
C MET A 15 11.07 -1.71 13.49
N LEU A 16 10.33 -2.79 13.20
CA LEU A 16 8.94 -2.77 12.73
C LEU A 16 7.94 -2.70 13.89
N PRO A 17 6.98 -1.76 13.88
CA PRO A 17 5.82 -1.80 14.78
C PRO A 17 4.56 -2.39 14.14
N CYS A 18 4.61 -2.84 12.88
CA CYS A 18 3.41 -3.30 12.16
C CYS A 18 3.27 -4.81 12.11
N ASP A 19 2.01 -5.25 12.07
CA ASP A 19 1.58 -6.64 12.19
C ASP A 19 1.74 -7.47 10.91
N VAL A 20 2.03 -6.85 9.77
CA VAL A 20 1.92 -7.49 8.45
C VAL A 20 3.00 -7.00 7.49
N SER A 21 3.59 -7.91 6.69
CA SER A 21 4.65 -7.65 5.70
C SER A 21 4.35 -8.39 4.38
N TYR A 22 4.45 -7.71 3.24
CA TYR A 22 4.27 -8.34 1.92
C TYR A 22 5.32 -7.96 0.90
N ASP A 23 5.72 -8.94 0.09
CA ASP A 23 6.59 -8.78 -1.06
C ASP A 23 5.79 -8.61 -2.36
N PHE A 24 5.91 -7.46 -3.01
CA PHE A 24 5.41 -7.19 -4.35
C PHE A 24 6.58 -7.15 -5.34
N LYS A 25 6.55 -7.93 -6.41
CA LYS A 25 7.49 -7.76 -7.54
C LYS A 25 6.83 -6.94 -8.63
N LEU A 26 7.27 -5.70 -8.82
CA LEU A 26 6.78 -4.88 -9.91
C LEU A 26 7.40 -5.29 -11.23
N SER A 27 6.55 -5.50 -12.21
CA SER A 27 6.92 -5.62 -13.62
C SER A 27 6.32 -4.43 -14.38
N MET A 28 6.61 -3.20 -13.93
CA MET A 28 6.13 -1.96 -14.57
C MET A 28 7.30 -1.12 -15.07
N GLY A 29 7.37 -0.84 -16.37
CA GLY A 29 8.30 0.12 -16.98
C GLY A 29 9.75 0.06 -16.46
N LYS A 30 10.31 1.23 -16.09
CA LYS A 30 11.69 1.37 -15.55
C LYS A 30 11.89 0.79 -14.14
N THR A 31 10.80 0.41 -13.47
CA THR A 31 10.79 -0.25 -12.14
C THR A 31 10.75 -1.78 -12.26
N SER A 32 10.83 -2.34 -13.47
CA SER A 32 10.99 -3.78 -13.68
C SER A 32 12.23 -4.30 -12.94
N GLY A 33 12.03 -5.28 -12.06
CA GLY A 33 13.09 -5.85 -11.22
C GLY A 33 13.23 -5.23 -9.82
N VAL A 34 12.37 -4.28 -9.46
CA VAL A 34 12.28 -3.75 -8.09
C VAL A 34 11.18 -4.52 -7.33
N GLN A 35 11.58 -5.12 -6.22
CA GLN A 35 10.68 -5.68 -5.22
C GLN A 35 10.31 -4.59 -4.21
N ILE A 36 9.03 -4.40 -3.97
CA ILE A 36 8.49 -3.54 -2.93
C ILE A 36 8.05 -4.41 -1.76
N GLN A 37 8.55 -4.11 -0.58
CA GLN A 37 8.00 -4.61 0.66
C GLN A 37 7.06 -3.55 1.24
N LEU A 38 5.83 -3.94 1.58
CA LEU A 38 4.86 -3.06 2.24
C LEU A 38 4.50 -3.64 3.61
N TYR A 39 4.44 -2.77 4.61
CA TYR A 39 4.02 -3.11 5.96
C TYR A 39 2.89 -2.20 6.37
N ILE A 40 1.79 -2.77 6.85
CA ILE A 40 0.55 -2.05 7.10
C ILE A 40 0.23 -2.19 8.58
N CYS A 41 0.12 -1.05 9.26
CA CYS A 41 -0.33 -0.96 10.63
C CYS A 41 -1.82 -0.62 10.63
N CYS A 42 -2.60 -1.41 11.37
CA CYS A 42 -4.03 -1.19 11.53
C CYS A 42 -4.35 -0.88 12.99
N GLU A 43 -5.25 0.07 13.22
CA GLU A 43 -5.83 0.33 14.54
C GLU A 43 -7.35 0.17 14.42
N GLN A 44 -7.97 -0.63 15.31
CA GLN A 44 -9.43 -0.84 15.32
C GLN A 44 -10.03 -1.29 13.97
N ALA A 45 -9.25 -2.02 13.15
CA ALA A 45 -9.61 -2.43 11.79
C ALA A 45 -9.62 -1.31 10.73
N ASP A 46 -8.98 -0.19 11.01
CA ASP A 46 -8.67 0.86 10.02
C ASP A 46 -7.18 0.90 9.71
N ILE A 47 -6.81 1.16 8.45
CA ILE A 47 -5.41 1.37 8.08
C ILE A 47 -4.94 2.71 8.64
N GLU A 48 -3.98 2.69 9.57
CA GLU A 48 -3.46 3.91 10.19
C GLU A 48 -2.17 4.37 9.51
N LYS A 49 -1.32 3.42 9.13
CA LYS A 49 0.04 3.71 8.66
C LYS A 49 0.58 2.63 7.73
N ILE A 50 1.35 3.06 6.73
CA ILE A 50 1.99 2.17 5.77
C ILE A 50 3.49 2.45 5.75
N TYR A 51 4.31 1.41 5.85
CA TYR A 51 5.76 1.47 5.65
C TYR A 51 6.11 0.75 4.35
N TYR A 52 7.15 1.21 3.68
CA TYR A 52 7.62 0.54 2.47
C TYR A 52 9.14 0.38 2.44
N GLN A 53 9.61 -0.63 1.70
CA GLN A 53 11.02 -0.85 1.41
C GLN A 53 11.17 -1.31 -0.04
N LEU A 54 12.25 -0.90 -0.70
CA LEU A 54 12.54 -1.26 -2.09
C LEU A 54 13.81 -2.10 -2.17
N THR A 55 13.77 -3.17 -2.96
CA THR A 55 14.88 -4.09 -3.16
C THR A 55 15.10 -4.36 -4.66
N PRO A 56 16.25 -3.99 -5.26
CA PRO A 56 17.35 -3.25 -4.64
C PRO A 56 16.90 -1.84 -4.21
N LYS A 57 17.58 -1.27 -3.21
CA LYS A 57 17.29 0.09 -2.76
C LYS A 57 17.39 1.06 -3.93
N SER A 58 16.24 1.56 -4.36
CA SER A 58 16.16 2.61 -5.36
C SER A 58 16.42 3.95 -4.68
N LYS A 59 17.24 4.80 -5.30
CA LYS A 59 17.35 6.22 -4.89
C LYS A 59 16.12 7.04 -5.30
N GLN A 60 15.28 6.48 -6.17
CA GLN A 60 14.02 7.09 -6.57
C GLN A 60 12.91 6.57 -5.67
N ASP A 61 12.28 7.49 -4.95
CA ASP A 61 11.05 7.24 -4.22
C ASP A 61 9.91 7.02 -5.23
N PRO A 62 9.28 5.84 -5.26
CA PRO A 62 8.18 5.56 -6.16
C PRO A 62 6.96 6.37 -5.74
N LEU A 63 6.77 7.51 -6.39
CA LEU A 63 5.67 8.45 -6.14
C LEU A 63 4.31 7.76 -6.04
N PHE A 64 4.06 6.73 -6.86
CA PHE A 64 2.79 5.99 -6.83
C PHE A 64 2.56 5.23 -5.51
N ILE A 65 3.60 4.75 -4.81
CA ILE A 65 3.42 4.10 -3.49
C ILE A 65 2.89 5.12 -2.48
N ARG A 66 3.43 6.35 -2.50
CA ARG A 66 2.91 7.41 -1.65
C ARG A 66 1.48 7.77 -2.00
N LEU A 67 1.16 7.91 -3.29
CA LEU A 67 -0.19 8.28 -3.74
C LEU A 67 -1.22 7.20 -3.40
N ILE A 68 -0.91 5.93 -3.67
CA ILE A 68 -1.79 4.79 -3.35
C ILE A 68 -1.88 4.62 -1.83
N GLY A 69 -0.75 4.62 -1.12
CA GLY A 69 -0.75 4.49 0.33
C GLY A 69 -1.55 5.61 1.02
N GLN A 70 -1.54 6.83 0.48
CA GLN A 70 -2.30 7.96 1.04
C GLN A 70 -3.80 7.75 0.91
N GLY A 71 -4.24 7.17 -0.21
CA GLY A 71 -5.65 6.85 -0.41
C GLY A 71 -6.14 5.70 0.45
N LEU A 72 -5.24 4.78 0.83
CA LEU A 72 -5.59 3.60 1.63
C LEU A 72 -5.67 3.90 3.13
N ILE A 73 -4.94 4.90 3.62
CA ILE A 73 -4.98 5.31 5.03
C ILE A 73 -6.37 5.83 5.37
N GLY A 74 -6.92 5.32 6.47
CA GLY A 74 -8.27 5.60 6.93
C GLY A 74 -9.36 4.71 6.34
N LEU A 75 -9.03 3.84 5.37
CA LEU A 75 -9.95 2.80 4.94
C LEU A 75 -9.98 1.66 5.95
N SER A 76 -11.20 1.17 6.22
CA SER A 76 -11.43 0.00 7.05
C SER A 76 -11.15 -1.30 6.30
N ILE A 77 -10.89 -2.38 7.03
CA ILE A 77 -10.77 -3.73 6.46
C ILE A 77 -12.04 -4.13 5.70
N GLU A 78 -13.22 -3.73 6.19
CA GLU A 78 -14.51 -4.01 5.56
C GLU A 78 -14.63 -3.32 4.19
N GLU A 79 -14.28 -2.02 4.12
CA GLU A 79 -14.27 -1.28 2.86
C GLU A 79 -13.31 -1.93 1.86
N LEU A 80 -12.10 -2.28 2.29
CA LEU A 80 -11.11 -2.94 1.43
C LEU A 80 -11.58 -4.31 0.93
N ASN A 81 -12.31 -5.07 1.75
CA ASN A 81 -12.85 -6.37 1.36
C ASN A 81 -14.06 -6.25 0.42
N ALA A 82 -14.76 -5.13 0.45
CA ALA A 82 -15.89 -4.84 -0.43
C ALA A 82 -15.47 -4.21 -1.77
N MET A 83 -14.23 -3.67 -1.88
CA MET A 83 -13.76 -3.00 -3.09
C MET A 83 -13.79 -3.93 -4.31
N ASP A 84 -14.53 -3.53 -5.33
CA ASP A 84 -14.50 -4.16 -6.63
C ASP A 84 -13.54 -3.43 -7.59
N ARG A 85 -13.52 -3.88 -8.85
CA ARG A 85 -12.65 -3.28 -9.86
C ARG A 85 -13.02 -1.82 -10.16
N ASP A 86 -14.31 -1.50 -10.22
CA ASP A 86 -14.78 -0.15 -10.53
C ASP A 86 -14.47 0.82 -9.37
N ASP A 87 -14.44 0.31 -8.13
CA ASP A 87 -13.96 1.04 -6.96
C ASP A 87 -12.45 1.29 -7.03
N ILE A 88 -11.65 0.30 -7.46
CA ILE A 88 -10.20 0.46 -7.65
C ILE A 88 -9.90 1.48 -8.74
N ASP A 89 -10.62 1.46 -9.86
CA ASP A 89 -10.43 2.44 -10.94
C ASP A 89 -10.71 3.86 -10.41
N ARG A 90 -11.84 4.06 -9.72
CA ARG A 90 -12.19 5.35 -9.07
C ARG A 90 -11.19 5.77 -8.00
N PHE A 91 -10.68 4.82 -7.21
CA PHE A 91 -9.64 5.06 -6.22
C PHE A 91 -8.37 5.62 -6.89
N LEU A 92 -7.90 5.00 -7.97
CA LEU A 92 -6.71 5.44 -8.70
C LEU A 92 -6.90 6.85 -9.27
N GLU A 93 -8.07 7.15 -9.84
CA GLU A 93 -8.41 8.50 -10.31
C GLU A 93 -8.31 9.54 -9.19
N ASN A 94 -8.92 9.24 -8.03
CA ASN A 94 -8.91 10.14 -6.87
C ASN A 94 -7.52 10.30 -6.24
N SER A 95 -6.67 9.27 -6.34
CA SER A 95 -5.28 9.29 -5.89
C SER A 95 -4.30 9.95 -6.86
N ASN A 96 -4.78 10.51 -7.99
CA ASN A 96 -3.95 11.06 -9.07
C ASN A 96 -2.92 10.05 -9.62
N VAL A 97 -3.27 8.76 -9.63
CA VAL A 97 -2.48 7.69 -10.24
C VAL A 97 -3.12 7.31 -11.57
N PRO A 98 -2.35 7.08 -12.65
CA PRO A 98 -2.93 6.66 -13.91
C PRO A 98 -3.75 5.38 -13.76
N VAL A 99 -4.99 5.39 -14.23
CA VAL A 99 -5.79 4.17 -14.36
C VAL A 99 -5.25 3.37 -15.53
N SER A 100 -4.36 2.43 -15.23
CA SER A 100 -3.81 1.48 -16.19
C SER A 100 -3.94 0.07 -15.62
N ALA A 101 -3.95 -0.92 -16.51
CA ALA A 101 -4.01 -2.33 -16.10
C ALA A 101 -2.93 -2.70 -15.07
N GLU A 102 -1.76 -2.07 -15.15
CA GLU A 102 -0.66 -2.36 -14.25
C GLU A 102 -0.90 -1.80 -12.82
N TYR A 103 -1.43 -0.58 -12.69
CA TYR A 103 -1.75 0.02 -11.39
C TYR A 103 -2.99 -0.61 -10.75
N VAL A 104 -4.00 -0.93 -11.56
CA VAL A 104 -5.19 -1.68 -11.10
C VAL A 104 -4.78 -3.04 -10.58
N GLN A 105 -3.92 -3.77 -11.32
CA GLN A 105 -3.38 -5.05 -10.86
C GLN A 105 -2.57 -4.89 -9.57
N PHE A 106 -1.77 -3.83 -9.46
CA PHE A 106 -1.01 -3.55 -8.23
C PHE A 106 -1.94 -3.36 -7.02
N VAL A 107 -2.92 -2.46 -7.11
CA VAL A 107 -3.85 -2.18 -6.00
C VAL A 107 -4.69 -3.41 -5.66
N SER A 108 -5.25 -4.10 -6.67
CA SER A 108 -6.04 -5.31 -6.46
C SER A 108 -5.23 -6.41 -5.76
N THR A 109 -4.01 -6.68 -6.23
CA THR A 109 -3.14 -7.68 -5.63
C THR A 109 -2.72 -7.27 -4.21
N PHE A 110 -2.46 -5.98 -4.00
CA PHE A 110 -2.15 -5.43 -2.69
C PHE A 110 -3.28 -5.68 -1.69
N ILE A 111 -4.52 -5.27 -2.04
CA ILE A 111 -5.70 -5.43 -1.19
C ILE A 111 -5.92 -6.91 -0.87
N GLN A 112 -5.91 -7.77 -1.89
CA GLN A 112 -6.11 -9.20 -1.70
C GLN A 112 -5.07 -9.80 -0.75
N LYS A 113 -3.78 -9.53 -0.98
CA LYS A 113 -2.71 -10.05 -0.12
C LYS A 113 -2.84 -9.53 1.30
N PHE A 114 -3.15 -8.24 1.45
CA PHE A 114 -3.36 -7.62 2.75
C PHE A 114 -4.47 -8.29 3.54
N LEU A 115 -5.64 -8.47 2.93
CA LEU A 115 -6.78 -9.14 3.55
C LEU A 115 -6.44 -10.59 3.89
N ASP A 116 -5.78 -11.32 2.99
CA ASP A 116 -5.38 -12.71 3.23
C ASP A 116 -4.56 -12.86 4.52
N SER A 117 -3.51 -12.07 4.73
CA SER A 117 -2.74 -12.20 5.99
C SER A 117 -3.29 -11.41 7.17
N TYR A 118 -4.17 -10.42 6.97
CA TYR A 118 -4.95 -9.87 8.07
C TYR A 118 -5.88 -10.96 8.64
N PHE A 119 -6.71 -11.58 7.80
CA PHE A 119 -7.65 -12.61 8.24
C PHE A 119 -6.96 -13.86 8.77
N ASN A 120 -5.88 -14.34 8.13
CA ASN A 120 -5.11 -15.46 8.69
C ASN A 120 -4.60 -15.11 10.10
N ARG A 121 -4.06 -13.92 10.35
CA ARG A 121 -3.48 -13.59 11.67
C ARG A 121 -4.52 -13.50 12.81
N PHE A 122 -5.73 -13.03 12.52
CA PHE A 122 -6.75 -12.82 13.56
C PHE A 122 -7.75 -13.96 13.72
N PHE A 123 -7.87 -14.86 12.73
CA PHE A 123 -8.88 -15.93 12.71
C PHE A 123 -8.31 -17.36 12.63
N THR A 124 -6.98 -17.54 12.66
CA THR A 124 -6.33 -18.83 12.96
C THR A 124 -5.65 -18.79 14.32
#